data_AF-A0A3R7IZF1-F1
#
_entry.id   AF-A0A3R7IZF1-F1
#
_cell.length_a   1.000
_cell.length_b   1.000
_cell.length_c   1.000
_cell.angle_alpha   90.00
_cell.angle_beta   90.00
_cell.angle_gamma   90.00
#
_symmetry.space_group_name_H-M   'P 1'
#
loop_
_entity.id
_entity.type
_entity.pdbx_description
1 polymer ?
#
loop_
_entity_poly.entity_id
_entity_poly.type
_entity_poly.pdbx_seq_one_letter_code
_entity_poly.pdbx_strand_id
1 'polypeptide(L)'
;MSTWGEYFRVTTYGESHCRSVGCIVDGCPPGMELTEEDIQPQMTRRRPGQSALTTPRNEKDRVEIQSGTEFGVTLGTPIGMMVRNEDQRPKDYGGSTMDLFPRPSHADYTYLEKYGVKASSGGGRSSARETI
;
A
#
# COMPACT_ATOMS: atom_id res chain seq x y z
N MET A 1 -1.78 2.84 -14.72
CA MET A 1 -0.66 1.89 -14.79
C MET A 1 -0.17 1.67 -13.37
N SER A 2 0.04 0.43 -12.95
CA SER A 2 0.39 0.05 -11.58
C SER A 2 1.67 -0.81 -11.51
N THR A 3 2.40 -0.89 -12.63
CA THR A 3 3.62 -1.69 -12.77
C THR A 3 4.75 -0.80 -13.25
N TRP A 4 5.91 -0.90 -12.61
CA TRP A 4 7.14 -0.20 -12.97
C TRP A 4 8.25 -1.21 -13.25
N GLY A 5 9.20 -0.81 -14.10
CA GLY A 5 10.35 -1.64 -14.49
C GLY A 5 10.11 -2.48 -15.74
N GLU A 6 11.19 -3.08 -16.25
CA GLU A 6 11.21 -3.91 -17.46
C GLU A 6 11.59 -5.36 -17.13
N TYR A 7 12.78 -5.57 -16.58
CA TYR A 7 13.26 -6.89 -16.12
C TYR A 7 12.94 -7.12 -14.65
N PHE A 8 13.26 -6.15 -13.79
CA PHE A 8 12.84 -6.15 -12.39
C PHE A 8 11.56 -5.33 -12.28
N ARG A 9 10.42 -6.00 -12.14
CA ARG A 9 9.10 -5.38 -12.24
C ARG A 9 8.40 -5.36 -10.90
N VAL A 10 7.93 -4.19 -10.50
CA VAL A 10 7.13 -4.03 -9.27
C VAL A 10 5.72 -3.67 -9.67
N THR A 11 4.74 -4.45 -9.23
CA THR A 11 3.31 -4.16 -9.40
C THR A 11 2.66 -3.94 -8.05
N THR A 12 2.05 -2.78 -7.81
CA THR A 12 1.42 -2.47 -6.52
C THR A 12 -0.12 -2.59 -6.61
N TYR A 13 -0.76 -2.95 -5.51
CA TYR A 13 -2.21 -3.08 -5.40
C TYR A 13 -2.74 -2.56 -4.06
N GLY A 14 -4.06 -2.39 -4.00
CA GLY A 14 -4.79 -2.05 -2.78
C GLY A 14 -5.02 -0.55 -2.56
N GLU A 15 -6.04 -0.29 -1.76
CA GLU A 15 -6.51 1.02 -1.33
C GLU A 15 -6.35 1.17 0.19
N SER A 16 -6.25 2.41 0.67
CA SER A 16 -5.90 2.69 2.07
C SER A 16 -6.91 2.24 3.12
N HIS A 17 -8.15 1.92 2.75
CA HIS A 17 -9.17 1.35 3.65
C HIS A 17 -9.74 0.03 3.11
N CYS A 18 -9.00 -0.66 2.25
CA CYS A 18 -9.27 -2.07 1.96
C CYS A 18 -8.53 -2.95 2.96
N ARG A 19 -8.67 -4.27 2.88
CA ARG A 19 -8.07 -5.20 3.86
C ARG A 19 -6.55 -5.07 3.97
N SER A 20 -5.89 -4.78 2.86
CA SER A 20 -4.43 -4.65 2.76
C SER A 20 -4.03 -3.81 1.57
N VAL A 21 -2.78 -3.39 1.57
CA VAL A 21 -2.02 -3.01 0.38
C VAL A 21 -0.90 -4.01 0.17
N GLY A 22 -0.31 -4.02 -1.02
CA GLY A 22 0.82 -4.89 -1.27
C GLY A 22 1.40 -4.73 -2.65
N CYS A 23 2.35 -5.59 -2.95
CA CYS A 23 3.02 -5.59 -4.24
C CYS A 23 3.44 -6.99 -4.67
N ILE A 24 3.72 -7.12 -5.97
CA ILE A 24 4.35 -8.28 -6.58
C ILE A 24 5.63 -7.79 -7.21
N VAL A 25 6.76 -8.40 -6.83
CA VAL A 25 8.07 -8.16 -7.41
C VAL A 25 8.43 -9.35 -8.30
N ASP A 26 8.60 -9.11 -9.58
CA ASP A 26 8.96 -10.09 -10.59
C ASP A 26 10.36 -9.81 -11.18
N GLY A 27 11.04 -10.86 -11.62
CA GLY A 27 12.41 -10.79 -12.15
C GLY A 27 13.51 -10.73 -11.08
N CYS A 28 13.19 -11.12 -9.84
CA CYS A 28 14.19 -11.31 -8.78
C CYS A 28 14.95 -12.63 -9.02
N PRO A 29 16.30 -12.65 -9.12
CA PRO A 29 17.05 -13.88 -9.31
C PRO A 29 16.84 -14.90 -8.17
N PRO A 30 16.94 -16.22 -8.43
CA PRO A 30 16.90 -17.23 -7.39
C PRO A 30 18.18 -17.24 -6.54
N GLY A 31 18.09 -17.76 -5.31
CA GLY A 31 19.23 -18.02 -4.43
C GLY A 31 19.75 -16.80 -3.66
N MET A 32 19.00 -15.69 -3.64
CA MET A 32 19.33 -14.54 -2.79
C MET A 32 18.66 -14.69 -1.42
N GLU A 33 19.36 -14.31 -0.36
CA GLU A 33 18.79 -14.27 0.99
C GLU A 33 17.73 -13.16 1.05
N LEU A 34 16.52 -13.52 1.50
CA LEU A 34 15.41 -12.58 1.68
C LEU A 34 14.39 -13.11 2.68
N THR A 35 14.12 -12.29 3.69
CA THR A 35 13.08 -12.46 4.69
C THR A 35 12.33 -11.15 4.94
N GLU A 36 11.22 -11.19 5.67
CA GLU A 36 10.51 -9.98 6.11
C GLU A 36 11.41 -9.04 6.92
N GLU A 37 12.40 -9.56 7.65
CA GLU A 37 13.31 -8.79 8.48
C GLU A 37 14.21 -7.84 7.66
N ASP A 38 14.47 -8.17 6.39
CA ASP A 38 15.24 -7.33 5.48
C ASP A 38 14.44 -6.11 5.00
N ILE A 39 13.12 -6.22 4.99
CA ILE A 39 12.19 -5.22 4.44
C ILE A 39 11.60 -4.35 5.55
N GLN A 40 11.34 -4.94 6.72
CA GLN A 40 10.71 -4.29 7.86
C GLN A 40 11.42 -2.99 8.33
N PRO A 41 12.76 -2.83 8.25
CA PRO A 41 13.41 -1.56 8.57
C PRO A 41 12.95 -0.42 7.66
N GLN A 42 12.73 -0.66 6.37
CA GLN A 42 12.24 0.35 5.44
C GLN A 42 10.79 0.74 5.75
N MET A 43 9.95 -0.26 6.05
CA MET A 43 8.58 -0.02 6.47
C MET A 43 8.52 0.78 7.77
N THR A 44 9.35 0.42 8.73
CA THR A 44 9.46 1.10 10.03
C THR A 44 9.90 2.54 9.86
N ARG A 45 10.88 2.83 8.99
CA ARG A 45 11.34 4.19 8.67
C ARG A 45 10.23 5.05 8.06
N ARG A 46 9.41 4.47 7.18
CA ARG A 46 8.30 5.17 6.49
C ARG A 46 7.09 5.39 7.39
N ARG A 47 6.91 4.55 8.42
CA ARG A 47 5.72 4.54 9.28
C ARG A 47 5.38 5.94 9.82
N PRO A 48 4.11 6.38 9.75
CA PRO A 48 3.68 7.61 10.40
C PRO A 48 3.73 7.50 11.95
N GLY A 49 3.51 8.61 12.66
CA GLY A 49 3.46 8.63 14.12
C GLY A 49 4.84 8.66 14.79
N GLN A 50 5.91 8.90 14.03
CA GLN A 50 7.27 9.07 14.56
C GLN A 50 7.53 10.47 15.14
N SER A 51 6.66 11.44 14.84
CA SER A 51 6.75 12.79 15.40
C SER A 51 5.36 13.36 15.69
N ALA A 52 5.31 14.37 16.55
CA ALA A 52 4.08 15.09 16.90
C ALA A 52 3.43 15.82 15.71
N LEU A 53 4.13 15.95 14.58
CA LEU A 53 3.64 16.59 13.34
C LEU A 53 2.98 15.60 12.39
N THR A 54 3.09 14.29 12.65
CA THR A 54 2.56 13.24 11.78
C THR A 54 1.21 12.73 12.28
N THR A 55 0.45 12.05 11.40
CA THR A 55 -0.85 11.47 11.78
C THR A 55 -0.71 10.57 13.01
N PRO A 56 -1.68 10.58 13.94
CA PRO A 56 -1.65 9.74 15.15
C PRO A 56 -1.89 8.25 14.88
N ARG A 57 -2.12 7.86 13.61
CA ARG A 57 -2.26 6.45 13.24
C ARG A 57 -0.98 5.69 13.54
N ASN A 58 -1.09 4.62 14.31
CA ASN A 58 0.00 3.72 14.64
C ASN A 58 -0.19 2.40 13.90
N GLU A 59 -0.15 2.45 12.57
CA GLU A 59 -0.15 1.23 11.76
C GLU A 59 1.22 0.60 11.83
N LYS A 60 1.33 -0.65 12.30
CA LYS A 60 2.63 -1.30 12.49
C LYS A 60 3.39 -1.52 11.17
N ASP A 61 2.67 -1.45 10.05
CA ASP A 61 3.19 -1.68 8.70
C ASP A 61 4.04 -2.95 8.64
N ARG A 62 3.48 -4.04 9.19
CA ARG A 62 4.13 -5.35 9.18
C ARG A 62 4.01 -5.95 7.79
N VAL A 63 5.14 -6.18 7.16
CA VAL A 63 5.21 -6.88 5.87
C VAL A 63 5.09 -8.38 6.09
N GLU A 64 4.34 -9.04 5.21
CA GLU A 64 4.22 -10.50 5.11
C GLU A 64 4.61 -10.90 3.68
N ILE A 65 5.63 -11.76 3.53
CA ILE A 65 5.95 -12.37 2.24
C ILE A 65 5.01 -13.57 2.02
N GLN A 66 4.32 -13.58 0.90
CA GLN A 66 3.29 -14.58 0.58
C GLN A 66 3.76 -15.63 -0.43
N SER A 67 4.77 -15.31 -1.24
CA SER A 67 5.29 -16.20 -2.29
C SER A 67 6.71 -15.78 -2.69
N GLY A 68 7.37 -16.62 -3.49
CA GLY A 68 8.64 -16.28 -4.14
C GLY A 68 9.89 -16.47 -3.27
N THR A 69 9.71 -16.85 -2.00
CA THR A 69 10.78 -17.29 -1.10
C THR A 69 10.45 -18.63 -0.45
N GLU A 70 11.49 -19.40 -0.12
CA GLU A 70 11.39 -20.61 0.70
C GLU A 70 12.67 -20.73 1.54
N PHE A 71 12.57 -21.11 2.82
CA PHE A 71 13.71 -21.20 3.74
C PHE A 71 14.63 -19.96 3.77
N GLY A 72 14.07 -18.76 3.56
CA GLY A 72 14.81 -17.50 3.57
C GLY A 72 15.58 -17.21 2.29
N VAL A 73 15.36 -17.95 1.20
CA VAL A 73 15.97 -17.70 -0.10
C VAL A 73 14.94 -17.49 -1.20
N THR A 74 15.26 -16.64 -2.18
CA THR A 74 14.41 -16.37 -3.35
C THR A 74 14.37 -17.58 -4.29
N LEU A 75 13.20 -17.84 -4.87
CA LEU A 75 12.99 -18.97 -5.79
C LEU A 75 13.13 -18.62 -7.27
N GLY A 76 13.31 -17.33 -7.60
CA GLY A 76 13.28 -16.85 -8.99
C GLY A 76 11.88 -16.63 -9.54
N THR A 77 10.84 -16.99 -8.78
CA THR A 77 9.43 -16.74 -9.09
C THR A 77 8.95 -15.43 -8.47
N PRO A 78 7.80 -14.87 -8.89
CA PRO A 78 7.27 -13.62 -8.34
C PRO A 78 7.14 -13.63 -6.81
N ILE A 79 7.67 -12.59 -6.18
CA ILE A 79 7.63 -12.36 -4.74
C ILE A 79 6.42 -11.50 -4.43
N GLY A 80 5.40 -12.12 -3.84
CA GLY A 80 4.20 -11.43 -3.37
C GLY A 80 4.41 -10.94 -1.95
N MET A 81 4.09 -9.67 -1.69
CA MET A 81 4.18 -9.06 -0.37
C MET A 81 2.89 -8.33 -0.03
N MET A 82 2.50 -8.36 1.24
CA MET A 82 1.34 -7.64 1.72
C MET A 82 1.59 -6.94 3.06
N VAL A 83 0.85 -5.86 3.29
CA VAL A 83 0.75 -5.16 4.56
C VAL A 83 -0.72 -4.95 4.90
N ARG A 84 -1.14 -5.40 6.08
CA ARG A 84 -2.53 -5.24 6.54
C ARG A 84 -2.80 -3.80 6.96
N ASN A 85 -4.00 -3.32 6.65
CA ASN A 85 -4.49 -2.02 7.12
C ASN A 85 -5.24 -2.25 8.45
N GLU A 86 -4.55 -2.05 9.58
CA GLU A 86 -5.07 -2.41 10.93
C GLU A 86 -5.93 -1.31 11.58
N ASP A 87 -5.60 -0.03 11.39
CA ASP A 87 -6.31 1.11 12.01
C ASP A 87 -7.35 1.73 11.05
N GLN A 88 -8.18 0.87 10.44
CA GLN A 88 -9.32 1.33 9.67
C GLN A 88 -10.42 1.78 10.62
N ARG A 89 -10.72 3.08 10.60
CA ARG A 89 -11.83 3.67 11.33
C ARG A 89 -12.91 4.09 10.33
N PRO A 90 -13.92 3.24 10.07
CA PRO A 90 -15.00 3.57 9.13
C PRO A 90 -15.75 4.84 9.49
N LYS A 91 -15.81 5.18 10.79
CA LYS A 91 -16.54 6.34 11.32
C LYS A 91 -15.88 7.69 11.02
N ASP A 92 -14.57 7.72 10.77
CA ASP A 92 -13.84 8.98 10.51
C ASP A 92 -14.15 9.56 9.12
N TYR A 93 -14.72 8.75 8.23
CA TYR A 93 -15.02 9.11 6.83
C TYR A 93 -16.51 8.99 6.48
N GLY A 94 -17.35 8.50 7.40
CA GLY A 94 -18.80 8.32 7.21
C GLY A 94 -19.64 9.60 7.37
N GLY A 95 -19.04 10.78 7.21
CA GLY A 95 -19.75 12.05 7.24
C GLY A 95 -20.37 12.35 5.87
N SER A 96 -21.70 12.42 5.82
CA SER A 96 -22.55 12.60 4.62
C SER A 96 -22.21 13.80 3.72
N THR A 97 -21.31 14.70 4.13
CA THR A 97 -20.87 15.87 3.37
C THR A 97 -19.56 15.68 2.60
N MET A 98 -18.64 14.81 3.03
CA MET A 98 -17.36 14.57 2.33
C MET A 98 -17.52 13.74 1.05
N ASP A 99 -18.62 12.99 0.95
CA ASP A 99 -18.93 12.24 -0.26
C ASP A 99 -19.52 13.12 -1.36
N LEU A 100 -20.19 14.22 -1.00
CA LEU A 100 -20.91 15.09 -1.93
C LEU A 100 -20.00 15.95 -2.81
N PHE A 101 -18.81 16.31 -2.32
CA PHE A 101 -17.92 17.23 -3.02
C PHE A 101 -16.48 16.71 -3.13
N PRO A 102 -15.78 16.95 -4.25
CA PRO A 102 -14.34 16.69 -4.35
C PRO A 102 -13.55 17.57 -3.38
N ARG A 103 -12.58 16.99 -2.67
CA ARG A 103 -11.70 17.75 -1.78
C ARG A 103 -10.70 18.59 -2.60
N PRO A 104 -10.50 19.88 -2.29
CA PRO A 104 -9.48 20.69 -2.96
C PRO A 104 -8.09 20.05 -2.86
N SER A 105 -7.33 20.08 -3.96
CA SER A 105 -5.99 19.47 -4.09
C SER A 105 -5.94 17.92 -3.99
N HIS A 106 -7.08 17.23 -3.97
CA HIS A 106 -7.13 15.76 -4.03
C HIS A 106 -7.54 15.25 -5.42
N ALA A 107 -7.26 13.97 -5.68
CA ALA A 107 -7.59 13.31 -6.95
C ALA A 107 -9.08 12.93 -7.09
N ASP A 108 -9.93 13.32 -6.14
CA ASP A 108 -11.35 12.92 -6.07
C ASP A 108 -12.10 13.25 -7.37
N TYR A 109 -11.95 14.47 -7.89
CA TYR A 109 -12.64 14.93 -9.10
C TYR A 109 -12.15 14.19 -10.35
N THR A 110 -10.83 14.10 -10.54
CA THR A 110 -10.26 13.48 -11.73
C THR A 110 -10.51 11.98 -11.79
N TYR A 111 -10.55 11.28 -10.65
CA TYR A 111 -10.97 9.88 -10.59
C TYR A 111 -12.45 9.71 -10.94
N LEU A 112 -13.33 10.57 -10.40
CA LEU A 112 -14.76 10.50 -10.68
C LEU A 112 -15.05 10.76 -12.17
N GLU A 113 -14.47 11.81 -12.75
CA GLU A 113 -14.62 12.13 -14.17
C GLU A 113 -14.07 11.02 -15.08
N LYS A 114 -12.94 10.41 -14.71
CA LYS A 114 -12.29 9.38 -15.53
C LYS A 114 -13.00 8.02 -15.47
N TYR A 115 -13.46 7.61 -14.29
CA TYR A 115 -13.92 6.24 -14.04
C TYR A 115 -15.40 6.13 -13.65
N GLY A 116 -16.09 7.25 -13.38
CA GLY A 116 -17.51 7.28 -12.99
C GLY A 116 -17.79 6.68 -11.60
N VAL A 117 -16.76 6.31 -10.85
CA VAL A 117 -16.87 5.67 -9.53
C VAL A 117 -15.88 6.30 -8.56
N LYS A 118 -16.33 6.50 -7.31
CA LYS A 118 -15.53 7.04 -6.21
C LYS A 118 -15.37 5.97 -5.14
N ALA A 119 -14.15 5.81 -4.61
CA ALA A 119 -13.92 4.98 -3.45
C ALA A 119 -14.50 5.68 -2.20
N SER A 120 -15.33 4.98 -1.44
CA SER A 120 -15.91 5.48 -0.17
C SER A 120 -14.86 5.73 0.91
N SER A 121 -13.65 5.22 0.71
CA SER A 121 -12.49 5.35 1.59
C SER A 121 -11.75 6.69 1.48
N GLY A 122 -12.35 7.70 0.84
CA GLY A 122 -11.74 9.00 0.59
C GLY A 122 -10.69 8.94 -0.52
N GLY A 123 -9.40 8.91 -0.16
CA GLY A 123 -8.28 9.00 -1.13
C GLY A 123 -8.04 7.75 -1.99
N GLY A 124 -8.71 6.63 -1.67
CA GLY A 124 -8.64 5.38 -2.45
C GLY A 124 -7.22 4.99 -2.85
N ARG A 125 -7.03 4.78 -4.16
CA ARG A 125 -5.75 4.41 -4.77
C ARG A 125 -4.72 5.55 -4.84
N SER A 126 -5.16 6.80 -4.80
CA SER A 126 -4.28 7.98 -4.76
C SER A 126 -3.73 8.30 -3.36
N SER A 127 -4.07 7.49 -2.37
CA SER A 127 -3.63 7.67 -0.99
C SER A 127 -2.14 7.42 -0.84
N ALA A 128 -1.52 8.09 0.13
CA ALA A 128 -0.12 7.87 0.51
C ALA A 128 0.15 6.43 0.99
N ARG A 129 -0.88 5.61 1.24
CA ARG A 129 -0.74 4.17 1.53
C ARG A 129 -0.07 3.42 0.37
N GLU A 130 -0.11 3.93 -0.85
CA GLU A 130 0.58 3.33 -1.99
C GLU A 130 2.12 3.35 -1.84
N THR A 131 2.66 4.24 -1.01
CA THR A 131 4.11 4.33 -0.73
C THR A 131 4.67 3.24 0.19
N ILE A 132 3.83 2.27 0.55
CA ILE A 132 4.20 1.08 1.34
C ILE A 132 4.64 -0.01 0.38
#